data_AF-A0A7S4A557-F1
#
_entry.id   AF-A0A7S4A557-F1
#
_cell.length_a   1.000
_cell.length_b   1.000
_cell.length_c   1.000
_cell.angle_alpha   90.00
_cell.angle_beta   90.00
_cell.angle_gamma   90.00
#
_symmetry.space_group_name_H-M   'P 1'
#
loop_
_entity.id
_entity.type
_entity.pdbx_description
1 polymer ?
#
loop_
_entity_poly.entity_id
_entity_poly.type
_entity_poly.pdbx_seq_one_letter_code
_entity_poly.pdbx_strand_id
1 'polypeptide(L)'
;LLREGLAKLDERALAALGDAALAATLRAAEAEARRDKRRLWRAYEKPSLGGGGADDFEGHVVEVTSGDTLVVGDAAGVERRVSLSSCRAPRPGHDKSGRAGEPWAAESREALRHAAVGR
;
A
#
# COMPACT_ATOMS: atom_id res chain seq x y z
N LEU A 1 -1.24 8.13 28.68
CA LEU A 1 -0.64 8.83 27.52
C LEU A 1 -1.31 8.46 26.20
N LEU A 2 -1.34 7.17 25.80
CA LEU A 2 -1.96 6.72 24.54
C LEU A 2 -3.46 7.08 24.42
N ARG A 3 -4.27 6.75 25.43
CA ARG A 3 -5.71 7.07 25.49
C ARG A 3 -6.03 8.57 25.37
N GLU A 4 -5.13 9.40 25.86
CA GLU A 4 -5.25 10.87 25.80
C GLU A 4 -4.72 11.46 24.48
N GLY A 5 -4.21 10.64 23.57
CA GLY A 5 -3.63 11.08 22.30
C GLY A 5 -2.32 11.86 22.46
N LEU A 6 -1.58 11.63 23.55
CA LEU A 6 -0.29 12.28 23.82
C LEU A 6 0.92 11.47 23.29
N ALA A 7 0.69 10.23 22.90
CA ALA A 7 1.72 9.33 22.38
C ALA A 7 1.13 8.44 21.27
N LYS A 8 2.01 7.94 20.40
CA LYS A 8 1.72 6.96 19.36
C LYS A 8 2.37 5.62 19.72
N LEU A 9 1.73 4.52 19.33
CA LEU A 9 2.27 3.18 19.51
C LEU A 9 3.30 2.86 18.40
N ASP A 10 4.45 2.32 18.79
CA ASP A 10 5.40 1.73 17.85
C ASP A 10 5.18 0.21 17.79
N GLU A 11 4.65 -0.27 16.67
CA GLU A 11 4.29 -1.69 16.50
C GLU A 11 5.53 -2.61 16.49
N ARG A 12 6.71 -2.11 16.10
CA ARG A 12 7.95 -2.92 16.10
C ARG A 12 8.44 -3.16 17.53
N ALA A 13 8.47 -2.13 18.36
CA ALA A 13 8.82 -2.22 19.77
C ALA A 13 7.81 -3.09 20.54
N LEU A 14 6.53 -2.99 20.19
CA LEU A 14 5.49 -3.81 20.81
C LEU A 14 5.63 -5.30 20.44
N ALA A 15 5.96 -5.61 19.18
CA ALA A 15 6.23 -6.97 18.75
C ALA A 15 7.45 -7.58 19.46
N ALA A 16 8.48 -6.77 19.73
CA ALA A 16 9.66 -7.21 20.49
C ALA A 16 9.38 -7.49 21.97
N LEU A 17 8.31 -6.93 22.54
CA LEU A 17 7.96 -7.08 23.96
C LEU A 17 7.35 -8.45 24.29
N GLY A 18 6.75 -9.13 23.32
CA GLY A 18 6.22 -10.50 23.46
C GLY A 18 4.95 -10.66 24.32
N ASP A 19 4.46 -9.61 24.99
CA ASP A 19 3.25 -9.65 25.81
C ASP A 19 2.00 -9.25 25.01
N ALA A 20 1.19 -10.26 24.66
CA ALA A 20 -0.03 -10.08 23.87
C ALA A 20 -1.15 -9.32 24.62
N ALA A 21 -1.27 -9.49 25.94
CA ALA A 21 -2.33 -8.88 26.74
C ALA A 21 -2.08 -7.39 26.94
N LEU A 22 -0.82 -7.04 27.23
CA LEU A 22 -0.39 -5.65 27.27
C LEU A 22 -0.52 -5.00 25.89
N ALA A 23 -0.13 -5.69 24.82
CA ALA A 23 -0.28 -5.20 23.45
C ALA A 23 -1.73 -4.92 23.05
N ALA A 24 -2.67 -5.81 23.40
CA ALA A 24 -4.09 -5.59 23.16
C ALA A 24 -4.61 -4.34 23.88
N THR A 25 -4.22 -4.15 25.14
CA THR A 25 -4.61 -3.00 25.95
C THR A 25 -4.08 -1.68 25.38
N LEU A 26 -2.82 -1.66 24.95
CA LEU A 26 -2.18 -0.47 24.36
C LEU A 26 -2.82 -0.10 23.00
N ARG A 27 -3.13 -1.09 22.16
CA ARG A 27 -3.86 -0.88 20.90
C ARG A 27 -5.26 -0.34 21.12
N ALA A 28 -5.99 -0.86 22.11
CA ALA A 28 -7.32 -0.36 22.46
C ALA A 28 -7.28 1.10 22.91
N ALA A 29 -6.30 1.46 23.74
CA ALA A 29 -6.11 2.83 24.20
C ALA A 29 -5.77 3.81 23.06
N GLU A 30 -4.91 3.41 22.11
CA GLU A 30 -4.61 4.24 20.94
C GLU A 30 -5.81 4.35 19.98
N ALA A 31 -6.57 3.26 19.80
CA ALA A 31 -7.77 3.26 18.97
C ALA A 31 -8.86 4.21 19.52
N GLU A 32 -9.05 4.26 20.85
CA GLU A 32 -9.97 5.21 21.49
C GLU A 32 -9.54 6.66 21.20
N ALA A 33 -8.25 6.98 21.32
CA ALA A 33 -7.72 8.31 21.05
C ALA A 33 -7.85 8.72 19.57
N ARG A 34 -7.67 7.77 18.65
CA ARG A 34 -7.88 7.95 17.20
C ARG A 34 -9.34 8.18 16.84
N ARG A 35 -10.25 7.39 17.44
CA ARG A 35 -11.71 7.53 17.24
C ARG A 35 -12.21 8.90 17.70
N ASP A 36 -11.75 9.32 18.88
CA ASP A 36 -12.15 10.59 19.49
C ASP A 36 -11.37 11.80 18.93
N LYS A 37 -10.46 11.58 17.95
CA LYS A 37 -9.60 12.61 17.34
C LYS A 37 -8.88 13.47 18.38
N ARG A 38 -8.37 12.86 19.46
CA ARG A 38 -7.71 13.59 20.56
C ARG A 38 -6.29 14.01 20.18
N ARG A 39 -5.95 15.27 20.43
CA ARG A 39 -4.59 15.84 20.37
C ARG A 39 -3.81 15.44 19.10
N LEU A 40 -2.85 14.52 19.21
CA LEU A 40 -2.04 14.02 18.09
C LEU A 40 -2.91 13.51 16.93
N TRP A 41 -4.12 13.05 17.22
CA TRP A 41 -5.07 12.48 16.26
C TRP A 41 -6.13 13.47 15.75
N ARG A 42 -6.08 14.76 16.09
CA ARG A 42 -7.10 15.76 15.67
C ARG A 42 -7.31 15.80 14.16
N ALA A 43 -6.20 15.76 13.41
CA ALA A 43 -6.18 15.77 11.95
C ALA A 43 -5.86 14.37 11.38
N TYR A 44 -6.09 13.30 12.14
CA TYR A 44 -5.84 11.96 11.63
C TYR A 44 -6.87 11.60 10.57
N GLU A 45 -6.40 11.50 9.33
CA GLU A 45 -7.11 10.89 8.22
C GLU A 45 -6.53 9.50 8.02
N LYS A 46 -7.39 8.48 8.02
CA LYS A 46 -6.95 7.12 7.68
C LYS A 46 -6.38 7.18 6.26
N PRO A 47 -5.15 6.70 6.02
CA PRO A 47 -4.62 6.61 4.67
C PRO A 47 -5.63 5.85 3.81
N SER A 48 -6.20 6.54 2.83
CA SER A 48 -7.03 5.91 1.83
C SER A 48 -6.10 5.02 1.03
N LEU A 49 -6.16 3.71 1.29
CA LEU A 49 -5.70 2.72 0.32
C LEU A 49 -6.64 2.93 -0.87
N GLY A 50 -6.16 3.61 -1.91
CA GLY A 50 -6.93 3.99 -3.11
C GLY A 50 -7.85 2.86 -3.53
N GLY A 51 -9.13 3.01 -3.17
CA GLY A 51 -10.13 1.95 -3.19
C GLY A 51 -11.51 2.55 -3.49
N GLY A 52 -11.54 3.61 -4.29
CA GLY A 52 -12.71 3.95 -5.08
C GLY A 52 -12.78 2.91 -6.19
N GLY A 53 -13.52 1.84 -5.94
CA GLY A 53 -13.80 0.84 -6.96
C GLY A 53 -14.75 1.38 -8.02
N ALA A 54 -14.49 0.94 -9.25
CA ALA A 54 -15.45 0.88 -10.36
C ALA A 54 -15.87 2.20 -11.04
N ASP A 55 -15.06 3.25 -10.99
CA ASP A 55 -15.18 4.30 -11.99
C ASP A 55 -14.26 3.98 -13.17
N ASP A 56 -14.84 3.85 -14.36
CA ASP A 56 -14.09 3.85 -15.60
C ASP A 56 -13.27 5.13 -15.66
N PHE A 57 -11.98 5.01 -15.96
CA PHE A 57 -11.10 6.15 -16.02
C PHE A 57 -10.20 6.06 -17.24
N GLU A 58 -9.94 7.22 -17.84
CA GLU A 58 -9.09 7.37 -19.01
C GLU A 58 -7.73 7.94 -18.59
N GLY A 59 -6.67 7.45 -19.21
CA GLY A 59 -5.31 7.89 -18.95
C GLY A 59 -4.32 7.07 -19.77
N HIS A 60 -3.06 7.48 -19.72
CA HIS A 60 -1.98 6.82 -20.46
C HIS A 60 -1.10 6.01 -19.50
N VAL A 61 -0.54 4.91 -19.99
CA VAL A 61 0.33 4.06 -19.17
C VAL A 61 1.72 4.68 -19.06
N VAL A 62 2.08 5.08 -17.84
CA VAL A 62 3.36 5.73 -17.50
C VAL A 62 4.44 4.70 -17.20
N GLU A 63 4.10 3.68 -16.40
CA GLU A 63 5.04 2.66 -15.93
C GLU A 63 4.39 1.28 -15.84
N VAL A 64 5.18 0.23 -16.02
CA VAL A 64 4.79 -1.16 -15.74
C VAL A 64 5.65 -1.72 -14.63
N THR A 65 5.05 -1.96 -13.45
CA THR A 65 5.77 -2.46 -12.28
C THR A 65 5.94 -3.98 -12.30
N SER A 66 4.93 -4.73 -12.79
CA SER A 66 4.96 -6.19 -12.95
C SER A 66 4.11 -6.62 -14.14
N GLY A 67 4.19 -7.88 -14.55
CA GLY A 67 3.42 -8.41 -15.70
C GLY A 67 1.89 -8.37 -15.55
N ASP A 68 1.37 -7.93 -14.41
CA ASP A 68 -0.05 -7.76 -14.11
C ASP A 68 -0.37 -6.39 -13.51
N THR A 69 0.61 -5.52 -13.27
CA THR A 69 0.41 -4.25 -12.56
C THR A 69 1.10 -3.10 -13.28
N LEU A 70 0.32 -2.07 -13.57
CA LEU A 70 0.73 -0.89 -14.32
C LEU A 70 0.29 0.40 -13.61
N VAL A 71 0.93 1.51 -13.96
CA VAL A 71 0.62 2.84 -13.45
C VAL A 71 0.07 3.67 -14.61
N VAL A 72 -1.14 4.19 -14.42
CA VAL A 72 -1.82 5.04 -15.41
C VAL A 72 -1.83 6.46 -14.88
N GLY A 73 -1.34 7.40 -15.70
CA GLY A 73 -1.43 8.83 -15.45
C GLY A 73 -2.63 9.42 -16.17
N ASP A 74 -3.43 10.22 -15.47
CA ASP A 74 -4.46 11.03 -16.12
C ASP A 74 -3.91 12.35 -16.67
N ALA A 75 -4.76 13.13 -17.36
CA ALA A 75 -4.39 14.42 -17.91
C ALA A 75 -4.04 15.48 -16.85
N ALA A 76 -4.44 15.27 -15.59
CA ALA A 76 -4.10 16.13 -14.47
C ALA A 76 -2.77 15.73 -13.80
N GLY A 77 -2.11 14.67 -14.29
CA GLY A 77 -0.86 14.14 -13.74
C GLY A 77 -1.05 13.31 -12.48
N VAL A 78 -2.28 12.87 -12.18
CA VAL A 78 -2.55 11.97 -11.06
C VAL A 78 -2.28 10.54 -11.51
N GLU A 79 -1.30 9.91 -10.86
CA GLU A 79 -0.92 8.53 -11.12
C GLU A 79 -1.75 7.54 -10.28
N ARG A 80 -2.29 6.52 -10.95
CA ARG A 80 -3.05 5.43 -10.33
C ARG A 80 -2.43 4.09 -10.67
N ARG A 81 -2.09 3.33 -9.64
CA ARG A 81 -1.61 1.95 -9.78
C ARG A 81 -2.80 1.02 -9.97
N VAL A 82 -2.82 0.30 -11.08
CA VAL A 82 -3.87 -0.65 -11.45
C VAL A 82 -3.30 -2.04 -11.64
N SER A 83 -3.99 -3.03 -11.09
CA SER A 83 -3.66 -4.45 -11.29
C SER A 83 -4.74 -5.11 -12.15
N LEU A 84 -4.33 -5.95 -13.09
CA LEU A 84 -5.24 -6.71 -13.92
C LEU A 84 -6.08 -7.66 -13.05
N SER A 85 -7.40 -7.54 -13.15
CA SER A 85 -8.31 -8.43 -12.44
C SER A 85 -8.15 -9.86 -12.94
N SER A 86 -8.21 -10.83 -12.02
CA SER A 86 -8.14 -12.27 -12.33
C SER A 86 -6.82 -12.76 -12.95
N CYS A 87 -5.78 -11.93 -12.98
CA CYS A 87 -4.44 -12.32 -13.41
C CYS A 87 -3.44 -12.15 -12.25
N ARG A 88 -2.44 -13.04 -12.20
CA ARG A 88 -1.31 -12.99 -11.28
C ARG A 88 -0.06 -13.23 -12.10
N ALA A 89 0.80 -12.23 -12.23
CA ALA A 89 2.07 -12.38 -12.91
C ALA A 89 3.17 -12.84 -11.95
N PRO A 90 4.21 -13.53 -12.46
CA PRO A 90 5.40 -13.85 -11.66
C PRO A 90 6.00 -12.58 -11.06
N ARG A 91 6.37 -12.67 -9.78
CA ARG A 91 6.82 -11.50 -9.01
C ARG A 91 8.29 -11.16 -9.34
N PRO A 92 8.60 -9.89 -9.65
CA PRO A 92 9.98 -9.47 -9.80
C PRO A 92 10.72 -9.57 -8.46
N GLY A 93 12.04 -9.72 -8.54
CA GLY A 93 12.89 -9.71 -7.34
C GLY A 93 12.85 -8.36 -6.65
N HIS A 94 13.18 -8.35 -5.36
CA HIS A 94 13.28 -7.12 -4.58
C HIS A 94 14.61 -7.06 -3.83
N ASP A 95 15.48 -6.15 -4.26
CA ASP A 95 16.85 -6.02 -3.75
C ASP A 95 16.89 -5.73 -2.25
N LYS A 96 15.99 -4.87 -1.75
CA LYS A 96 15.94 -4.50 -0.33
C LYS A 96 15.51 -5.66 0.59
N SER A 97 14.77 -6.64 0.07
CA SER A 97 14.36 -7.82 0.86
C SER A 97 15.17 -9.07 0.53
N GLY A 98 16.17 -8.99 -0.35
CA GLY A 98 16.91 -10.15 -0.85
C GLY A 98 16.04 -11.21 -1.54
N ARG A 99 14.84 -10.83 -2.01
CA ARG A 99 13.92 -11.78 -2.65
C ARG A 99 14.33 -11.96 -4.10
N ALA A 100 14.71 -13.18 -4.48
CA ALA A 100 14.94 -13.52 -5.88
C ALA A 100 13.65 -13.41 -6.70
N GLY A 101 13.77 -12.98 -7.96
CA GLY A 101 12.65 -12.93 -8.88
C GLY A 101 12.14 -14.33 -9.21
N GLU A 102 10.83 -14.45 -9.39
CA GLU A 102 10.23 -15.69 -9.88
C GLU A 102 10.60 -15.91 -11.36
N PRO A 103 10.65 -17.16 -11.83
CA PRO A 103 10.89 -17.47 -13.23
C PRO A 103 9.92 -16.70 -14.16
N TRP A 104 10.45 -16.20 -15.28
CA TRP A 104 9.71 -15.40 -16.27
C TRP A 104 9.14 -14.06 -15.81
N ALA A 105 9.53 -13.55 -14.63
CA ALA A 105 9.04 -12.27 -14.13
C ALA A 105 9.49 -11.08 -14.99
N ALA A 106 10.72 -11.12 -15.50
CA ALA A 106 11.26 -10.06 -16.36
C ALA A 106 10.54 -10.03 -17.71
N GLU A 107 10.36 -11.20 -18.32
CA GLU A 107 9.71 -11.41 -19.61
C GLU A 107 8.22 -11.04 -19.55
N SER A 108 7.53 -11.43 -18.48
CA SER A 108 6.12 -11.08 -18.26
C SER A 108 5.93 -9.56 -18.14
N ARG A 109 6.83 -8.90 -17.40
CA ARG A 109 6.83 -7.43 -17.28
C ARG A 109 7.11 -6.76 -18.63
N GLU A 110 8.06 -7.30 -19.40
CA GLU A 110 8.47 -6.78 -20.69
C GLU A 110 7.37 -6.89 -21.75
N ALA A 111 6.68 -8.03 -21.80
CA ALA A 111 5.56 -8.26 -22.70
C ALA A 111 4.44 -7.23 -22.45
N LEU A 112 4.08 -7.00 -21.18
CA LEU A 112 3.10 -5.98 -20.81
C LEU A 112 3.60 -4.56 -21.15
N ARG A 113 4.89 -4.29 -20.96
CA ARG A 113 5.51 -3.00 -21.31
C ARG A 113 5.35 -2.68 -22.79
N HIS A 114 5.72 -3.61 -23.67
CA HIS A 114 5.56 -3.46 -25.12
C HIS A 114 4.09 -3.30 -25.56
N ALA A 115 3.16 -3.92 -24.84
CA ALA A 115 1.75 -3.87 -25.16
C ALA A 115 1.05 -2.60 -24.67
N ALA A 116 1.53 -1.96 -23.59
CA ALA A 116 0.75 -0.95 -22.88
C ALA A 116 1.42 0.42 -22.73
N VAL A 117 2.76 0.51 -22.64
CA VAL A 117 3.42 1.79 -22.34
C VAL A 117 3.16 2.84 -23.41
N GLY A 118 2.84 4.06 -22.98
CA GLY A 118 2.58 5.21 -23.86
C GLY A 118 1.29 5.10 -24.67
N ARG A 119 0.47 4.07 -24.41
CA ARG A 119 -0.89 3.96 -24.90
C ARG A 119 -1.87 4.53 -23.89
#